data_AF-A0A7Y8HVD1-F1
#
_entry.id   AF-A0A7Y8HVD1-F1
#
_cell.length_a   1.000
_cell.length_b   1.000
_cell.length_c   1.000
_cell.angle_alpha   90.00
_cell.angle_beta   90.00
_cell.angle_gamma   90.00
#
_symmetry.space_group_name_H-M   'P 1'
#
loop_
_entity.id
_entity.type
_entity.pdbx_description
1 polymer ?
#
loop_
_entity_poly.entity_id
_entity_poly.type
_entity_poly.pdbx_seq_one_letter_code
_entity_poly.pdbx_strand_id
1 'polypeptide(L)' 'MKLDYKNIFKELNKQKIDYLVVGGLAVNFHGVPRMTYDIDLMIMLQSENISKLVVKLTEWGYRPKV' A
#
# COMPACT_ATOMS: atom_id res chain seq x y z
N MET A 1 -15.91 1.34 -2.11
CA MET A 1 -14.75 2.10 -2.65
C MET A 1 -14.10 1.27 -3.73
N LYS A 2 -13.68 1.87 -4.85
CA LYS A 2 -12.88 1.15 -5.86
C LYS A 2 -11.44 1.03 -5.35
N LEU A 3 -10.90 -0.19 -5.31
CA LEU A 3 -9.52 -0.46 -4.89
C LEU A 3 -8.55 -0.20 -6.05
N ASP A 4 -8.37 1.08 -6.41
CA ASP A 4 -7.29 1.53 -7.27
C ASP A 4 -6.15 2.15 -6.45
N TYR A 5 -4.96 2.25 -7.03
CA TYR A 5 -3.78 2.74 -6.31
C TYR A 5 -3.96 4.15 -5.73
N LYS A 6 -4.73 5.03 -6.40
CA LYS A 6 -4.96 6.40 -5.92
C LYS A 6 -5.77 6.41 -4.64
N ASN A 7 -6.86 5.64 -4.62
CA ASN A 7 -7.72 5.51 -3.45
C ASN A 7 -7.02 4.79 -2.30
N ILE A 8 -6.23 3.75 -2.61
CA ILE A 8 -5.41 3.05 -1.60
C ILE A 8 -4.44 4.04 -0.94
N PHE A 9 -3.64 4.78 -1.70
CA PHE A 9 -2.66 5.73 -1.15
C PHE A 9 -3.33 6.86 -0.37
N LYS A 10 -4.47 7.38 -0.85
CA LYS A 10 -5.23 8.39 -0.13
C LYS A 10 -5.68 7.91 1.25
N GLU A 11 -6.18 6.69 1.34
CA GLU A 11 -6.64 6.11 2.61
C GLU A 11 -5.48 5.79 3.56
N LEU A 12 -4.35 5.26 3.06
CA LEU A 12 -3.15 5.04 3.86
C LEU A 12 -2.60 6.36 4.42
N ASN A 13 -2.53 7.41 3.59
CA ASN A 13 -2.07 8.74 3.99
C ASN A 13 -3.02 9.37 5.04
N LYS A 14 -4.34 9.22 4.86
CA LYS A 14 -5.35 9.71 5.82
C LYS A 14 -5.17 9.08 7.20
N GLN A 15 -4.77 7.82 7.25
CA GLN A 15 -4.52 7.10 8.51
C GLN A 15 -3.10 7.29 9.06
N LYS A 16 -2.25 8.07 8.38
CA LYS A 16 -0.84 8.27 8.73
C LYS A 16 -0.12 6.93 8.88
N ILE A 17 -0.31 6.05 7.90
CA ILE A 17 0.47 4.82 7.75
C ILE A 17 1.74 5.18 7.00
N ASP A 18 2.90 4.84 7.57
CA ASP A 18 4.21 5.08 6.99
C ASP A 18 4.58 3.93 6.05
N TYR A 19 4.63 4.23 4.76
CA TYR A 19 4.98 3.28 3.70
C TYR A 19 5.78 3.95 2.59
N LEU A 20 6.45 3.12 1.79
CA LEU A 20 7.10 3.49 0.54
C LEU A 20 6.51 2.64 -0.59
N VAL A 21 6.17 3.27 -1.71
CA VAL A 21 5.83 2.55 -2.95
C VAL A 21 7.12 2.03 -3.56
N VAL A 22 7.19 0.72 -3.80
CA VAL A 22 8.35 0.05 -4.40
C VAL A 22 7.92 -0.75 -5.63
N GLY A 23 8.83 -1.51 -6.22
CA GLY A 23 8.50 -2.43 -7.32
C GLY A 23 8.09 -1.75 -8.63
N GLY A 24 7.20 -2.39 -9.38
CA GLY A 24 6.85 -1.98 -10.75
C GLY A 24 6.14 -0.63 -10.81
N LEU A 25 5.26 -0.33 -9.85
CA LEU A 25 4.53 0.93 -9.81
C LEU A 25 5.45 2.12 -9.51
N ALA A 26 6.45 1.96 -8.64
CA ALA A 26 7.45 3.00 -8.38
C ALA A 26 8.24 3.35 -9.65
N VAL A 27 8.68 2.33 -10.41
CA VAL A 27 9.37 2.51 -11.70
C VAL A 27 8.51 3.30 -12.69
N ASN A 28 7.22 2.99 -12.77
CA ASN A 28 6.28 3.75 -13.61
C ASN A 28 6.15 5.22 -13.16
N PHE A 29 6.10 5.49 -11.85
CA PHE A 29 6.03 6.87 -11.33
C PHE A 29 7.31 7.67 -11.60
N HIS A 30 8.44 7.00 -11.79
CA HIS A 30 9.69 7.62 -12.25
C HIS A 30 9.80 7.73 -13.78
N GLY A 31 8.72 7.48 -14.51
CA GLY A 31 8.66 7.72 -15.96
C GLY A 31 9.22 6.60 -16.82
N VAL A 32 9.47 5.41 -16.25
CA VAL A 32 9.92 4.23 -16.99
C VAL A 32 8.73 3.27 -17.16
N PRO A 33 8.14 3.16 -18.37
CA PRO A 33 6.97 2.32 -18.59
C PRO A 33 7.26 0.86 -18.31
N ARG A 34 6.45 0.25 -17.44
CA ARG A 34 6.54 -1.16 -17.07
C ARG A 34 5.15 -1.73 -16.80
N MET A 35 4.83 -2.85 -17.44
CA MET A 35 3.62 -3.60 -17.11
C MET A 35 3.74 -4.18 -15.69
N THR A 36 2.74 -3.93 -14.85
CA THR A 36 2.62 -4.43 -13.46
C THR A 36 1.14 -4.64 -13.17
N TYR A 37 0.83 -5.64 -12.34
CA TYR A 37 -0.54 -6.04 -12.03
C TYR A 37 -0.85 -5.88 -10.54
N ASP A 38 0.13 -5.43 -9.77
CA ASP A 38 0.17 -5.40 -8.32
C ASP A 38 0.73 -4.06 -7.81
N ILE A 39 0.67 -3.90 -6.49
CA ILE A 39 1.23 -2.75 -5.78
C ILE A 39 2.13 -3.32 -4.70
N ASP A 40 3.42 -3.04 -4.80
CA ASP A 40 4.39 -3.39 -3.77
C ASP A 40 4.57 -2.22 -2.81
N LEU A 41 4.33 -2.47 -1.52
CA LEU A 41 4.52 -1.48 -0.46
C LEU A 41 5.56 -1.99 0.54
N MET A 42 6.57 -1.18 0.81
CA MET A 42 7.46 -1.37 1.96
C MET A 42 6.90 -0.58 3.14
N ILE A 43 6.81 -1.23 4.31
CA ILE A 43 6.16 -0.67 5.49
C ILE A 43 7.21 -0.40 6.57
N MET A 44 7.12 0.74 7.25
CA MET A 44 7.96 1.01 8.43
C MET A 44 7.61 0.03 9.55
N LEU A 45 8.59 -0.76 10.01
CA LEU A 45 8.41 -1.86 10.95
C LEU A 45 8.29 -1.41 12.41
N GLN A 46 7.39 -0.47 12.66
CA GLN A 46 6.99 -0.06 14.01
C GLN A 46 5.64 -0.70 14.32
N SER A 47 5.49 -1.25 15.53
CA SER A 47 4.29 -2.00 15.95
C SER A 47 2.98 -1.23 15.73
N GLU A 48 2.99 0.07 16.03
CA GLU A 48 1.86 0.99 15.81
C GLU A 48 1.48 1.08 14.33
N ASN A 49 2.46 1.27 13.45
CA ASN A 49 2.27 1.41 12.01
C ASN A 49 1.77 0.10 11.37
N ILE A 50 2.36 -1.03 11.76
CA ILE A 50 1.93 -2.36 11.33
C ILE A 50 0.48 -2.61 11.76
N SER A 51 0.13 -2.28 13.01
CA SER A 51 -1.22 -2.46 13.53
C SER A 51 -2.25 -1.66 12.74
N LYS A 52 -1.97 -0.38 12.44
CA LYS A 52 -2.83 0.46 11.60
C LYS A 52 -3.06 -0.15 10.21
N LEU A 53 -1.97 -0.60 9.57
CA LEU A 53 -2.05 -1.23 8.26
C LEU A 53 -2.88 -2.52 8.29
N VAL A 54 -2.61 -3.41 9.24
CA VAL A 54 -3.33 -4.69 9.35
C VAL A 54 -4.83 -4.45 9.60
N VAL A 55 -5.19 -3.53 10.48
CA VAL A 55 -6.59 -3.13 10.71
C VAL A 55 -7.22 -2.65 9.40
N LYS A 56 -6.55 -1.73 8.69
CA LYS A 56 -7.08 -1.18 7.44
C LYS A 56 -7.27 -2.22 6.34
N LEU A 57 -6.28 -3.11 6.16
CA LEU A 57 -6.38 -4.20 5.19
C LEU A 57 -7.49 -5.18 5.57
N THR A 58 -7.68 -5.44 6.86
CA THR A 58 -8.77 -6.30 7.37
C THR A 58 -10.14 -5.66 7.13
N GLU A 59 -10.29 -4.35 7.32
CA GLU A 59 -11.52 -3.60 6.96
C GLU A 59 -11.86 -3.72 5.47
N TRP A 60 -10.85 -3.81 4.60
CA TRP A 60 -11.01 -4.05 3.17
C TRP A 60 -11.23 -5.53 2.81
N GLY A 61 -11.28 -6.42 3.79
CA GLY A 61 -11.53 -7.86 3.60
C GLY A 61 -10.29 -8.68 3.28
N TYR A 62 -9.09 -8.10 3.32
CA TYR A 62 -7.84 -8.84 3.15
C TYR A 62 -7.46 -9.57 4.44
N ARG A 63 -6.71 -10.67 4.29
CA ARG A 63 -6.15 -11.42 5.42
C ARG A 63 -4.65 -11.58 5.19
N PRO A 64 -3.81 -11.42 6.23
CA PRO A 64 -2.41 -11.80 6.14
C PRO A 64 -2.29 -13.25 5.69
N LYS A 65 -1.46 -13.49 4.69
CA LYS A 65 -1.07 -14.84 4.30
C LYS A 65 0.27 -15.12 4.99
N VAL A 66 0.26 -16.08 5.91
CA VAL A 66 1.46 -16.58 6.60
C VAL A 66 1.90 -17.86 5.90
#